data_AF-A0A8J3GAH5-F1
#
_entry.id   AF-A0A8J3GAH5-F1
#
_cell.length_a   1.000
_cell.length_b   1.000
_cell.length_c   1.000
_cell.angle_alpha   90.00
_cell.angle_beta   90.00
_cell.angle_gamma   90.00
#
_symmetry.space_group_name_H-M   'P 1'
#
loop_
_entity.id
_entity.type
_entity.pdbx_description
1 polymer ?
#
loop_
_entity_poly.entity_id
_entity_poly.type
_entity_poly.pdbx_seq_one_letter_code
_entity_poly.pdbx_strand_id
1 'polypeptide(L)'
;MNNTTFNIIRADRFGFLIFIVFWFLQSVFTATHTELYFDEAYYWMYSQFPAWGYFDHPPGVAVMIWLGSFLGKTELAVRLVNILLMTGILTIIYAVVKPKDTLIFCLTLFSFLTFHLSGFVALPDTPFFFFAILFLLAYRKFLESRDWYRWAILGTTAALMLYCKYHGALVIIFVILSNPKLLTNYRFYLAGILALVFFLPHIWWQATNNFPSLQYHLIDRGTSYNIGQTLEYLFGNIPYHGGLVSVALLIASFRYKPANVWEKALQWNLYGTLAFFFLVTSKGQHIEPNWTIFCIFPLLYLGYRSVEMARWYPTYRTLAWVFAGILLLLKIHLIYPLVDVKKDRVWDFHGSRNLGKEVSRIAGKRMIVSNNYKTTSLLNFYTDLYYYIPALNIGDRGNQYSLWQLDTLVCDRDVAYVNQRLAGIGVASRSHSTENVTMIENLTSTNLVSLTRGKYTQNENEVTVSLEVRLPSNMQCVYKDSLSLEFTLVDSDNGSVMDTLPLSFGREYTTRKRIVYQLPLSQKRKIEKVLVRVLSAKLKGGNNKFLTLNPVQ
;
A
#
# COMPACT_ATOMS: atom_id res chain seq x y z
N MET A 1 45.70 0.28 -27.32
CA MET A 1 44.94 0.68 -26.11
C MET A 1 45.96 0.90 -25.00
N ASN A 2 46.17 2.13 -24.55
CA ASN A 2 47.25 2.47 -23.60
C ASN A 2 46.88 2.10 -22.15
N ASN A 3 47.89 1.76 -21.33
CA ASN A 3 47.76 1.39 -19.90
C ASN A 3 46.92 2.40 -19.07
N THR A 4 46.92 3.68 -19.45
CA THR A 4 46.14 4.74 -18.81
C THR A 4 44.63 4.56 -18.99
N THR A 5 44.18 4.19 -20.20
CA THR A 5 42.76 3.94 -20.49
C THR A 5 42.24 2.70 -19.76
N PHE A 6 43.08 1.66 -19.65
CA PHE A 6 42.77 0.46 -18.90
C PHE A 6 42.64 0.74 -17.39
N ASN A 7 43.54 1.56 -16.83
CA ASN A 7 43.49 1.95 -15.41
C ASN A 7 42.27 2.83 -15.07
N ILE A 8 41.87 3.75 -15.96
CA ILE A 8 40.67 4.59 -15.75
C ILE A 8 39.38 3.73 -15.77
N ILE A 9 39.24 2.82 -16.75
CA ILE A 9 38.07 1.91 -16.84
C ILE A 9 37.98 0.99 -15.60
N ARG A 10 39.13 0.62 -15.00
CA ARG A 10 39.18 -0.20 -13.77
C ARG A 10 38.81 0.61 -12.52
N ALA A 11 39.26 1.86 -12.44
CA ALA A 11 38.97 2.77 -11.34
C ALA A 11 37.48 3.17 -11.28
N ASP A 12 36.84 3.42 -12.42
CA ASP A 12 35.41 3.78 -12.50
C ASP A 12 34.51 2.65 -11.98
N ARG A 13 34.81 1.40 -12.35
CA ARG A 13 34.08 0.22 -11.84
C ARG A 13 34.33 -0.02 -10.35
N PHE A 14 35.53 0.31 -9.87
CA PHE A 14 35.87 0.18 -8.45
C PHE A 14 35.11 1.20 -7.59
N GLY A 15 34.99 2.45 -8.03
CA GLY A 15 34.19 3.48 -7.35
C GLY A 15 32.72 3.09 -7.24
N PHE A 16 32.13 2.54 -8.32
CA PHE A 16 30.77 2.02 -8.27
C PHE A 16 30.64 0.80 -7.35
N LEU A 17 31.64 -0.10 -7.33
CA LEU A 17 31.65 -1.25 -6.43
C LEU A 17 31.65 -0.82 -4.95
N ILE A 18 32.45 0.19 -4.59
CA ILE A 18 32.42 0.76 -3.24
C ILE A 18 31.03 1.31 -2.93
N PHE A 19 30.44 2.08 -3.85
CA PHE A 19 29.10 2.63 -3.66
C PHE A 19 28.05 1.54 -3.45
N ILE A 20 28.07 0.46 -4.25
CA ILE A 20 27.03 -0.57 -4.15
C ILE A 20 27.21 -1.45 -2.90
N VAL A 21 28.45 -1.70 -2.48
CA VAL A 21 28.73 -2.36 -1.20
C VAL A 21 28.28 -1.48 -0.04
N PHE A 22 28.62 -0.19 -0.06
CA PHE A 22 28.13 0.78 0.92
C PHE A 22 26.61 0.79 0.96
N TRP A 23 25.94 0.87 -0.21
CA TRP A 23 24.49 0.83 -0.36
C TRP A 23 23.88 -0.42 0.29
N PHE A 24 24.42 -1.60 -0.01
CA PHE A 24 23.92 -2.84 0.59
C PHE A 24 24.06 -2.83 2.12
N LEU A 25 25.26 -2.50 2.63
CA LEU A 25 25.55 -2.50 4.06
C LEU A 25 24.70 -1.48 4.83
N GLN A 26 24.55 -0.26 4.30
CA GLN A 26 23.69 0.73 4.94
C GLN A 26 22.23 0.27 4.97
N SER A 27 21.74 -0.43 3.93
CA SER A 27 20.35 -0.86 3.85
C SER A 27 20.06 -1.97 4.85
N VAL A 28 21.00 -2.91 5.01
CA VAL A 28 20.95 -3.93 6.06
C VAL A 28 20.97 -3.27 7.44
N PHE A 29 21.84 -2.27 7.65
CA PHE A 29 21.91 -1.54 8.91
C PHE A 29 20.61 -0.81 9.23
N THR A 30 20.01 -0.10 8.28
CA THR A 30 18.69 0.54 8.46
C THR A 30 17.61 -0.50 8.77
N ALA A 31 17.60 -1.63 8.06
CA ALA A 31 16.59 -2.68 8.23
C ALA A 31 16.62 -3.33 9.62
N THR A 32 17.78 -3.41 10.28
CA THR A 32 17.93 -4.00 11.63
C THR A 32 17.71 -3.00 12.75
N HIS A 33 17.78 -1.69 12.48
CA HIS A 33 17.65 -0.62 13.49
C HIS A 33 16.32 0.14 13.40
N THR A 34 15.41 -0.30 12.54
CA THR A 34 14.06 0.27 12.41
C THR A 34 13.03 -0.85 12.53
N GLU A 35 11.91 -0.55 13.16
CA GLU A 35 10.78 -1.47 13.25
C GLU A 35 9.98 -1.50 11.94
N LEU A 36 9.12 -2.49 11.76
CA LEU A 36 8.32 -2.64 10.55
C LEU A 36 7.32 -1.49 10.41
N TYR A 37 7.24 -0.97 9.19
CA TYR A 37 6.10 -0.16 8.77
C TYR A 37 4.83 -1.02 8.72
N PHE A 38 3.66 -0.43 8.94
CA PHE A 38 2.42 -1.20 9.02
C PHE A 38 2.11 -2.01 7.74
N ASP A 39 2.45 -1.48 6.57
CA ASP A 39 2.28 -2.23 5.30
C ASP A 39 3.23 -3.42 5.21
N GLU A 40 4.46 -3.31 5.75
CA GLU A 40 5.40 -4.44 5.78
C GLU A 40 4.90 -5.56 6.68
N ALA A 41 4.36 -5.20 7.85
CA ALA A 41 3.76 -6.17 8.75
C ALA A 41 2.51 -6.81 8.11
N TYR A 42 1.74 -6.04 7.35
CA TYR A 42 0.58 -6.53 6.62
C TYR A 42 0.96 -7.49 5.48
N TYR A 43 1.99 -7.18 4.71
CA TYR A 43 2.52 -8.09 3.68
C TYR A 43 3.29 -9.28 4.29
N TRP A 44 3.86 -9.13 5.48
CA TRP A 44 4.38 -10.28 6.23
C TRP A 44 3.25 -11.24 6.56
N MET A 45 2.07 -10.75 6.97
CA MET A 45 0.91 -11.62 7.13
C MET A 45 0.52 -12.34 5.84
N TYR A 46 0.69 -11.71 4.66
CA TYR A 46 0.44 -12.40 3.37
C TYR A 46 1.35 -13.63 3.24
N SER A 47 2.63 -13.51 3.62
CA SER A 47 3.60 -14.61 3.58
C SER A 47 3.27 -15.77 4.53
N GLN A 48 2.48 -15.52 5.59
CA GLN A 48 2.03 -16.55 6.52
C GLN A 48 0.86 -17.37 5.97
N PHE A 49 0.13 -16.82 5.00
CA PHE A 49 -0.98 -17.48 4.29
C PHE A 49 -0.74 -17.45 2.78
N PRO A 50 0.17 -18.29 2.24
CA PRO A 50 0.48 -18.30 0.81
C PRO A 50 -0.77 -18.52 -0.04
N ALA A 51 -1.02 -17.59 -0.97
CA ALA A 51 -2.13 -17.63 -1.90
C ALA A 51 -1.68 -17.10 -3.27
N TRP A 52 -2.46 -17.41 -4.32
CA TRP A 52 -2.19 -16.91 -5.67
C TRP A 52 -2.61 -15.45 -5.86
N GLY A 53 -3.20 -14.81 -4.87
CA GLY A 53 -3.53 -13.39 -4.83
C GLY A 53 -3.96 -12.97 -3.42
N TYR A 54 -4.04 -11.68 -3.22
CA TYR A 54 -4.48 -11.05 -1.98
C TYR A 54 -5.43 -9.89 -2.29
N PHE A 55 -6.03 -9.32 -1.26
CA PHE A 55 -7.12 -8.35 -1.34
C PHE A 55 -6.79 -7.20 -2.30
N ASP A 56 -5.62 -6.61 -2.18
CA ASP A 56 -5.20 -5.44 -2.97
C ASP A 56 -4.03 -5.70 -3.91
N HIS A 57 -3.33 -6.84 -3.79
CA HIS A 57 -2.11 -7.12 -4.55
C HIS A 57 -2.01 -8.57 -5.05
N PRO A 58 -1.31 -8.80 -6.17
CA PRO A 58 -0.81 -10.12 -6.54
C PRO A 58 0.27 -10.62 -5.55
N PRO A 59 0.66 -11.90 -5.61
CA PRO A 59 1.44 -12.56 -4.54
C PRO A 59 2.92 -12.21 -4.47
N GLY A 60 3.47 -11.41 -5.40
CA GLY A 60 4.90 -11.16 -5.52
C GLY A 60 5.54 -10.66 -4.22
N VAL A 61 4.91 -9.70 -3.53
CA VAL A 61 5.45 -9.18 -2.24
C VAL A 61 5.47 -10.25 -1.15
N ALA A 62 4.43 -11.09 -1.08
CA ALA A 62 4.36 -12.17 -0.10
C ALA A 62 5.46 -13.21 -0.34
N VAL A 63 5.73 -13.55 -1.61
CA VAL A 63 6.81 -14.45 -1.99
C VAL A 63 8.19 -13.86 -1.65
N MET A 64 8.41 -12.56 -1.91
CA MET A 64 9.69 -11.92 -1.55
C MET A 64 9.94 -11.97 -0.04
N ILE A 65 8.91 -11.71 0.77
CA ILE A 65 9.01 -11.78 2.23
C ILE A 65 9.21 -13.23 2.70
N TRP A 66 8.47 -14.18 2.14
CA TRP A 66 8.62 -15.61 2.45
C TRP A 66 10.03 -16.13 2.14
N LEU A 67 10.63 -15.73 1.02
CA LEU A 67 12.00 -16.10 0.68
C LEU A 67 13.05 -15.59 1.68
N GLY A 68 12.74 -14.55 2.46
CA GLY A 68 13.62 -14.06 3.53
C GLY A 68 13.37 -14.71 4.89
N SER A 69 12.29 -15.47 5.06
CA SER A 69 11.85 -16.00 6.36
C SER A 69 12.77 -17.06 6.95
N PHE A 70 13.75 -17.56 6.20
CA PHE A 70 14.77 -18.48 6.73
C PHE A 70 15.64 -17.84 7.82
N LEU A 71 15.67 -16.51 7.92
CA LEU A 71 16.29 -15.76 9.03
C LEU A 71 15.36 -15.61 10.25
N GLY A 72 14.21 -16.30 10.27
CA GLY A 72 13.23 -16.24 11.34
C GLY A 72 12.32 -15.01 11.29
N LYS A 73 11.63 -14.75 12.41
CA LYS A 73 10.70 -13.62 12.57
C LYS A 73 11.48 -12.36 12.98
N THR A 74 12.16 -11.73 12.03
CA THR A 74 12.94 -10.49 12.25
C THR A 74 12.67 -9.45 11.17
N GLU A 75 12.91 -8.18 11.47
CA GLU A 75 12.74 -7.08 10.52
C GLU A 75 13.65 -7.25 9.29
N LEU A 76 14.87 -7.75 9.49
CA LEU A 76 15.78 -8.06 8.40
C LEU A 76 15.25 -9.19 7.51
N ALA A 77 14.68 -10.25 8.09
CA ALA A 77 14.11 -11.36 7.32
C ALA A 77 13.02 -10.87 6.35
N VAL A 78 12.13 -9.98 6.82
CA VAL A 78 11.06 -9.39 6.01
C VAL A 78 11.62 -8.55 4.84
N ARG A 79 12.75 -7.88 5.06
CA ARG A 79 13.29 -6.86 4.15
C ARG A 79 14.40 -7.36 3.23
N LEU A 80 15.05 -8.49 3.56
CA LEU A 80 16.29 -8.94 2.93
C LEU A 80 16.18 -9.03 1.40
N VAL A 81 15.13 -9.65 0.89
CA VAL A 81 14.96 -9.84 -0.56
C VAL A 81 14.77 -8.50 -1.27
N ASN A 82 14.01 -7.56 -0.68
CA ASN A 82 13.87 -6.22 -1.24
C ASN A 82 15.20 -5.45 -1.25
N ILE A 83 16.04 -5.59 -0.21
CA ILE A 83 17.39 -5.01 -0.17
C ILE A 83 18.25 -5.56 -1.33
N LEU A 84 18.22 -6.89 -1.53
CA LEU A 84 18.97 -7.54 -2.62
C LEU A 84 18.47 -7.11 -3.99
N LEU A 85 17.15 -7.07 -4.19
CA LEU A 85 16.54 -6.60 -5.44
C LEU A 85 16.92 -5.16 -5.72
N MET A 86 16.82 -4.26 -4.74
CA MET A 86 17.18 -2.86 -4.93
C MET A 86 18.68 -2.70 -5.26
N THR A 87 19.55 -3.46 -4.60
CA THR A 87 20.99 -3.49 -4.91
C THR A 87 21.23 -3.98 -6.35
N GLY A 88 20.49 -4.99 -6.78
CA GLY A 88 20.48 -5.47 -8.17
C GLY A 88 19.99 -4.41 -9.16
N ILE A 89 18.90 -3.70 -8.84
CA ILE A 89 18.35 -2.59 -9.63
C ILE A 89 19.44 -1.55 -9.89
N LEU A 90 20.07 -1.01 -8.84
CA LEU A 90 21.09 0.04 -8.98
C LEU A 90 22.28 -0.44 -9.82
N THR A 91 22.67 -1.71 -9.68
CA THR A 91 23.72 -2.34 -10.48
C THR A 91 23.35 -2.41 -11.96
N ILE A 92 22.12 -2.84 -12.27
CA ILE A 92 21.61 -2.90 -13.64
C ILE A 92 21.54 -1.51 -14.25
N ILE A 93 21.02 -0.53 -13.50
CA ILE A 93 20.93 0.86 -13.97
C ILE A 93 22.32 1.39 -14.32
N TYR A 94 23.32 1.25 -13.45
CA TYR A 94 24.70 1.67 -13.74
C TYR A 94 25.26 1.00 -15.01
N ALA A 95 25.08 -0.33 -15.14
CA ALA A 95 25.57 -1.10 -16.28
C ALA A 95 24.93 -0.69 -17.62
N VAL A 96 23.69 -0.21 -17.59
CA VAL A 96 22.93 0.20 -18.79
C VAL A 96 23.16 1.67 -19.12
N VAL A 97 23.16 2.56 -18.13
CA VAL A 97 23.40 4.01 -18.31
C VAL A 97 24.84 4.27 -18.78
N LYS A 98 25.81 3.58 -18.17
CA LYS A 98 27.26 3.76 -18.40
C LYS A 98 27.68 5.23 -18.27
N PRO A 99 27.55 5.82 -17.06
CA PRO A 99 27.91 7.21 -16.83
C PRO A 99 29.40 7.45 -17.11
N LYS A 100 29.77 8.62 -17.62
CA LYS A 100 31.19 9.03 -17.74
C LYS A 100 31.73 9.51 -16.40
N ASP A 101 30.90 10.15 -15.60
CA ASP A 101 31.22 10.59 -14.24
C ASP A 101 30.53 9.66 -13.22
N THR A 102 31.26 8.62 -12.78
CA THR A 102 30.72 7.60 -11.87
C THR A 102 30.34 8.19 -10.51
N LEU A 103 31.14 9.13 -9.98
CA LEU A 103 30.88 9.70 -8.66
C LEU A 103 29.57 10.49 -8.64
N ILE A 104 29.38 11.37 -9.62
CA ILE A 104 28.15 12.18 -9.71
C ILE A 104 26.94 11.29 -10.01
N PHE A 105 27.10 10.21 -10.75
CA PHE A 105 26.04 9.24 -10.96
C PHE A 105 25.65 8.54 -9.65
N CYS A 106 26.61 8.08 -8.85
CA CYS A 106 26.35 7.48 -7.53
C CYS A 106 25.64 8.46 -6.59
N LEU A 107 26.08 9.73 -6.56
CA LEU A 107 25.41 10.79 -5.78
C LEU A 107 23.99 11.07 -6.29
N THR A 108 23.81 11.01 -7.61
CA THR A 108 22.48 11.09 -8.22
C THR A 108 21.60 9.97 -7.72
N LEU A 109 22.03 8.70 -7.79
CA LEU A 109 21.26 7.58 -7.25
C LEU A 109 20.95 7.78 -5.75
N PHE A 110 21.94 8.19 -4.97
CA PHE A 110 21.79 8.41 -3.52
C PHE A 110 20.82 9.55 -3.19
N SER A 111 20.60 10.50 -4.09
CA SER A 111 19.68 11.61 -3.88
C SER A 111 18.20 11.23 -3.90
N PHE A 112 17.84 10.05 -4.42
CA PHE A 112 16.44 9.62 -4.55
C PHE A 112 15.92 9.04 -3.24
N LEU A 113 15.01 9.74 -2.55
CA LEU A 113 14.32 9.21 -1.37
C LEU A 113 13.61 7.88 -1.68
N THR A 114 13.00 7.77 -2.86
CA THR A 114 12.38 6.53 -3.35
C THR A 114 13.32 5.33 -3.27
N PHE A 115 14.61 5.51 -3.59
CA PHE A 115 15.58 4.42 -3.54
C PHE A 115 15.92 4.04 -2.12
N HIS A 116 16.03 5.00 -1.21
CA HIS A 116 16.25 4.70 0.21
C HIS A 116 15.07 3.92 0.78
N LEU A 117 13.83 4.38 0.56
CA LEU A 117 12.65 3.70 1.07
C LEU A 117 12.46 2.32 0.41
N SER A 118 12.50 2.23 -0.92
CA SER A 118 12.36 0.96 -1.65
C SER A 118 13.55 0.01 -1.41
N GLY A 119 14.68 0.56 -0.95
CA GLY A 119 15.92 -0.15 -0.68
C GLY A 119 16.00 -0.78 0.71
N PHE A 120 14.98 -0.64 1.55
CA PHE A 120 14.84 -1.47 2.75
C PHE A 120 13.38 -1.83 3.08
N VAL A 121 12.38 -1.04 2.69
CA VAL A 121 10.97 -1.32 3.02
C VAL A 121 10.43 -2.44 2.11
N ALA A 122 9.80 -3.45 2.72
CA ALA A 122 9.21 -4.61 2.04
C ALA A 122 7.86 -4.31 1.36
N LEU A 123 7.87 -3.47 0.32
CA LEU A 123 6.69 -3.13 -0.49
C LEU A 123 6.65 -3.89 -1.83
N PRO A 124 5.49 -4.02 -2.49
CA PRO A 124 5.37 -4.58 -3.84
C PRO A 124 6.10 -3.75 -4.91
N ASP A 125 6.42 -2.48 -4.63
CA ASP A 125 7.07 -1.55 -5.55
C ASP A 125 8.48 -1.99 -5.98
N THR A 126 9.32 -2.47 -5.06
CA THR A 126 10.70 -2.90 -5.35
C THR A 126 10.77 -4.12 -6.29
N PRO A 127 10.07 -5.24 -6.03
CA PRO A 127 10.08 -6.37 -6.96
C PRO A 127 9.41 -6.00 -8.29
N PHE A 128 8.34 -5.20 -8.29
CA PHE A 128 7.76 -4.67 -9.51
C PHE A 128 8.78 -3.86 -10.33
N PHE A 129 9.52 -2.97 -9.68
CA PHE A 129 10.53 -2.15 -10.35
C PHE A 129 11.65 -3.00 -10.95
N PHE A 130 12.13 -4.00 -10.21
CA PHE A 130 13.15 -4.95 -10.70
C PHE A 130 12.66 -5.67 -11.96
N PHE A 131 11.49 -6.29 -11.92
CA PHE A 131 10.95 -7.03 -13.07
C PHE A 131 10.53 -6.11 -14.22
N ALA A 132 10.14 -4.87 -13.97
CA ALA A 132 9.90 -3.87 -15.02
C ALA A 132 11.19 -3.53 -15.79
N ILE A 133 12.31 -3.36 -15.10
CA ILE A 133 13.62 -3.17 -15.75
C ILE A 133 14.00 -4.42 -16.56
N LEU A 134 13.84 -5.62 -15.97
CA LEU A 134 14.13 -6.87 -16.70
C LEU A 134 13.24 -7.04 -17.92
N PHE A 135 11.95 -6.69 -17.85
CA PHE A 135 11.04 -6.71 -18.98
C PHE A 135 11.49 -5.74 -20.08
N LEU A 136 11.86 -4.50 -19.73
CA LEU A 136 12.37 -3.53 -20.70
C LEU A 136 13.69 -3.99 -21.34
N LEU A 137 14.57 -4.65 -20.59
CA LEU A 137 15.81 -5.22 -21.13
C LEU A 137 15.56 -6.46 -21.99
N ALA A 138 14.61 -7.32 -21.61
CA ALA A 138 14.14 -8.44 -22.42
C ALA A 138 13.54 -7.93 -23.73
N TYR A 139 12.76 -6.83 -23.68
CA TYR A 139 12.21 -6.17 -24.87
C TYR A 139 13.32 -5.65 -25.79
N ARG A 140 14.38 -5.04 -25.24
CA ARG A 140 15.57 -4.67 -26.03
C ARG A 140 16.14 -5.87 -26.78
N LYS A 141 16.35 -6.99 -26.09
CA LYS A 141 16.89 -8.22 -26.70
C LYS A 141 15.93 -8.82 -27.71
N PHE A 142 14.63 -8.78 -27.44
CA PHE A 142 13.59 -9.25 -28.36
C PHE A 142 13.61 -8.48 -29.69
N LEU A 143 13.91 -7.18 -29.67
CA LEU A 143 14.06 -6.35 -30.87
C LEU A 143 15.36 -6.65 -31.64
N GLU A 144 16.45 -7.01 -30.94
CA GLU A 144 17.77 -7.22 -31.55
C GLU A 144 17.88 -8.54 -32.36
N SER A 145 17.11 -9.58 -32.05
CA SER A 145 17.22 -10.86 -32.78
C SER A 145 15.93 -11.68 -32.83
N ARG A 146 15.94 -12.70 -33.72
CA ARG A 146 14.85 -13.66 -33.91
C ARG A 146 14.96 -14.95 -33.11
N ASP A 147 15.92 -15.04 -32.18
CA ASP A 147 16.13 -16.25 -31.38
C ASP A 147 14.85 -16.66 -30.64
N TRP A 148 14.57 -17.97 -30.61
CA TRP A 148 13.31 -18.51 -30.12
C TRP A 148 13.11 -18.23 -28.62
N TYR A 149 14.16 -18.29 -27.80
CA TYR A 149 14.01 -18.12 -26.35
C TYR A 149 13.70 -16.66 -25.93
N ARG A 150 13.91 -15.66 -26.81
CA ARG A 150 13.76 -14.24 -26.43
C ARG A 150 12.30 -13.82 -26.23
N TRP A 151 11.35 -14.42 -26.96
CA TRP A 151 9.94 -14.18 -26.69
C TRP A 151 9.50 -14.83 -25.37
N ALA A 152 10.09 -15.99 -25.03
CA ALA A 152 9.82 -16.66 -23.76
C ALA A 152 10.33 -15.82 -22.58
N ILE A 153 11.56 -15.29 -22.64
CA ILE A 153 12.07 -14.37 -21.61
C ILE A 153 11.18 -13.13 -21.46
N LEU A 154 10.73 -12.55 -22.58
CA LEU A 154 9.83 -11.40 -22.57
C LEU A 154 8.49 -11.74 -21.88
N GLY A 155 7.88 -12.87 -22.22
CA GLY A 155 6.63 -13.33 -21.61
C GLY A 155 6.78 -13.65 -20.12
N THR A 156 7.85 -14.35 -19.73
CA THR A 156 8.14 -14.68 -18.32
C THR A 156 8.35 -13.42 -17.48
N THR A 157 9.15 -12.46 -17.97
CA THR A 157 9.38 -11.20 -17.25
C THR A 157 8.10 -10.34 -17.16
N ALA A 158 7.25 -10.36 -18.18
CA ALA A 158 5.93 -9.72 -18.13
C ALA A 158 5.04 -10.35 -17.03
N ALA A 159 4.97 -11.68 -16.96
CA ALA A 159 4.21 -12.36 -15.90
C ALA A 159 4.76 -12.04 -14.51
N LEU A 160 6.08 -12.13 -14.30
CA LEU A 160 6.71 -11.82 -13.01
C LEU A 160 6.47 -10.37 -12.58
N MET A 161 6.51 -9.43 -13.52
CA MET A 161 6.18 -8.02 -13.26
C MET A 161 4.71 -7.86 -12.82
N LEU A 162 3.77 -8.51 -13.51
CA LEU A 162 2.34 -8.49 -13.17
C LEU A 162 2.06 -9.16 -11.83
N TYR A 163 2.80 -10.23 -11.49
CA TYR A 163 2.76 -10.87 -10.18
C TYR A 163 3.26 -9.98 -9.04
N CYS A 164 3.94 -8.86 -9.33
CA CYS A 164 4.36 -7.91 -8.29
C CYS A 164 3.36 -6.77 -8.13
N LYS A 165 2.89 -6.19 -9.24
CA LYS A 165 1.97 -5.04 -9.20
C LYS A 165 1.21 -4.90 -10.52
N TYR A 166 -0.09 -4.58 -10.44
CA TYR A 166 -0.95 -4.38 -11.63
C TYR A 166 -0.47 -3.25 -12.55
N HIS A 167 0.31 -2.30 -12.03
CA HIS A 167 0.95 -1.23 -12.80
C HIS A 167 1.87 -1.75 -13.92
N GLY A 168 2.30 -3.02 -13.88
CA GLY A 168 3.01 -3.66 -14.99
C GLY A 168 2.25 -3.65 -16.31
N ALA A 169 0.91 -3.59 -16.28
CA ALA A 169 0.11 -3.41 -17.50
C ALA A 169 0.44 -2.09 -18.22
N LEU A 170 0.68 -0.99 -17.48
CA LEU A 170 1.07 0.30 -18.06
C LEU A 170 2.41 0.20 -18.78
N VAL A 171 3.37 -0.52 -18.22
CA VAL A 171 4.69 -0.72 -18.84
C VAL A 171 4.55 -1.40 -20.21
N ILE A 172 3.72 -2.44 -20.28
CA ILE A 172 3.43 -3.18 -21.51
C ILE A 172 2.69 -2.28 -22.51
N ILE A 173 1.67 -1.54 -22.07
CA ILE A 173 0.89 -0.62 -22.91
C ILE A 173 1.81 0.42 -23.55
N PHE A 174 2.69 1.07 -22.78
CA PHE A 174 3.60 2.08 -23.33
C PHE A 174 4.68 1.50 -24.23
N VAL A 175 5.09 0.23 -24.03
CA VAL A 175 5.90 -0.50 -25.03
C VAL A 175 5.14 -0.66 -26.34
N ILE A 176 3.88 -1.10 -26.32
CA ILE A 176 3.05 -1.26 -27.53
C ILE A 176 2.83 0.08 -28.23
N LEU A 177 2.46 1.13 -27.49
CA LEU A 177 2.22 2.46 -28.05
C LEU A 177 3.48 3.07 -28.68
N SER A 178 4.66 2.78 -28.12
CA SER A 178 5.93 3.23 -28.70
C SER A 178 6.24 2.56 -30.05
N ASN A 179 5.74 1.32 -30.25
CA ASN A 179 6.01 0.47 -31.41
C ASN A 179 4.78 -0.38 -31.80
N PRO A 180 3.78 0.20 -32.48
CA PRO A 180 2.56 -0.53 -32.89
C PRO A 180 2.83 -1.74 -33.80
N LYS A 181 3.99 -1.80 -34.46
CA LYS A 181 4.42 -2.97 -35.27
C LYS A 181 4.55 -4.26 -34.45
N LEU A 182 4.57 -4.17 -33.12
CA LEU A 182 4.47 -5.36 -32.25
C LEU A 182 3.19 -6.15 -32.48
N LEU A 183 2.09 -5.48 -32.82
CA LEU A 183 0.78 -6.10 -33.07
C LEU A 183 0.73 -6.89 -34.39
N THR A 184 1.77 -6.83 -35.23
CA THR A 184 1.89 -7.69 -36.42
C THR A 184 2.94 -8.78 -36.25
N ASN A 185 3.55 -8.91 -35.06
CA ASN A 185 4.62 -9.85 -34.78
C ASN A 185 4.12 -11.05 -33.98
N TYR A 186 4.02 -12.23 -34.62
CA TYR A 186 3.55 -13.47 -33.96
C TYR A 186 4.36 -13.83 -32.69
N ARG A 187 5.67 -13.52 -32.64
CA ARG A 187 6.51 -13.79 -31.46
C ARG A 187 6.08 -12.96 -30.25
N PHE A 188 5.55 -11.75 -30.48
CA PHE A 188 5.00 -10.92 -29.42
C PHE A 188 3.73 -11.55 -28.84
N TYR A 189 2.86 -12.13 -29.68
CA TYR A 189 1.71 -12.90 -29.23
C TYR A 189 2.10 -14.15 -28.45
N LEU A 190 3.15 -14.88 -28.87
CA LEU A 190 3.67 -16.02 -28.09
C LEU A 190 4.15 -15.59 -26.70
N ALA A 191 4.83 -14.45 -26.59
CA ALA A 191 5.21 -13.86 -25.30
C ALA A 191 3.99 -13.52 -24.44
N GLY A 192 2.95 -12.92 -25.04
CA GLY A 192 1.70 -12.59 -24.37
C GLY A 192 0.93 -13.83 -23.88
N ILE A 193 0.83 -14.87 -24.71
CA ILE A 193 0.20 -16.15 -24.33
C ILE A 193 0.95 -16.79 -23.17
N LEU A 194 2.28 -16.85 -23.23
CA LEU A 194 3.08 -17.39 -22.13
C LEU A 194 2.88 -16.59 -20.85
N ALA A 195 2.87 -15.26 -20.94
CA ALA A 195 2.62 -14.40 -19.78
C ALA A 195 1.25 -14.68 -19.16
N LEU A 196 0.21 -14.83 -19.98
CA LEU A 196 -1.15 -15.17 -19.54
C LEU A 196 -1.21 -16.55 -18.89
N VAL A 197 -0.58 -17.57 -19.49
CA VAL A 197 -0.53 -18.92 -18.92
C VAL A 197 0.14 -18.90 -17.54
N PHE A 198 1.25 -18.17 -17.41
CA PHE A 198 1.93 -18.04 -16.12
C PHE A 198 1.13 -17.24 -15.10
N PHE A 199 0.40 -16.20 -15.53
CA PHE A 199 -0.42 -15.36 -14.65
C PHE A 199 -1.81 -15.94 -14.35
N LEU A 200 -2.19 -17.02 -15.04
CA LEU A 200 -3.50 -17.66 -14.92
C LEU A 200 -3.89 -18.07 -13.49
N PRO A 201 -2.99 -18.62 -12.65
CA PRO A 201 -3.32 -18.94 -11.26
C PRO A 201 -3.83 -17.74 -10.46
N HIS A 202 -3.27 -16.55 -10.67
CA HIS A 202 -3.74 -15.32 -10.03
C HIS A 202 -5.13 -14.90 -10.53
N ILE A 203 -5.36 -14.98 -11.85
CA ILE A 203 -6.67 -14.67 -12.45
C ILE A 203 -7.74 -15.62 -11.90
N TRP A 204 -7.43 -16.91 -11.83
CA TRP A 204 -8.31 -17.91 -11.25
C TRP A 204 -8.63 -17.60 -9.79
N TRP A 205 -7.61 -17.27 -8.99
CA TRP A 205 -7.79 -16.88 -7.59
C TRP A 205 -8.69 -15.65 -7.43
N GLN A 206 -8.52 -14.62 -8.28
CA GLN A 206 -9.42 -13.47 -8.27
C GLN A 206 -10.87 -13.89 -8.54
N ALA A 207 -11.10 -14.74 -9.55
CA ALA A 207 -12.44 -15.21 -9.91
C ALA A 207 -13.10 -16.00 -8.76
N THR A 208 -12.37 -16.91 -8.11
CA THR A 208 -12.91 -17.71 -6.99
C THR A 208 -13.13 -16.91 -5.71
N ASN A 209 -12.58 -15.70 -5.61
CA ASN A 209 -12.72 -14.82 -4.44
C ASN A 209 -13.58 -13.57 -4.72
N ASN A 210 -14.32 -13.55 -5.83
CA ASN A 210 -15.18 -12.43 -6.25
C ASN A 210 -14.43 -11.13 -6.58
N PHE A 211 -13.23 -11.24 -7.17
CA PHE A 211 -12.41 -10.14 -7.66
C PHE A 211 -12.12 -9.01 -6.65
N PRO A 212 -11.62 -9.34 -5.44
CA PRO A 212 -11.45 -8.36 -4.36
C PRO A 212 -10.55 -7.19 -4.77
N SER A 213 -9.47 -7.44 -5.52
CA SER A 213 -8.57 -6.38 -5.97
C SER A 213 -9.19 -5.46 -7.00
N LEU A 214 -10.01 -6.00 -7.89
CA LEU A 214 -10.68 -5.21 -8.91
C LEU A 214 -11.70 -4.26 -8.28
N GLN A 215 -12.51 -4.79 -7.37
CA GLN A 215 -13.47 -4.01 -6.59
C GLN A 215 -12.76 -2.90 -5.81
N TYR A 216 -11.68 -3.24 -5.11
CA TYR A 216 -10.92 -2.26 -4.33
C TYR A 216 -10.33 -1.13 -5.20
N HIS A 217 -9.63 -1.46 -6.30
CA HIS A 217 -8.92 -0.45 -7.10
C HIS A 217 -9.84 0.37 -8.01
N LEU A 218 -10.94 -0.20 -8.52
CA LEU A 218 -11.84 0.50 -9.46
C LEU A 218 -13.05 1.17 -8.80
N ILE A 219 -13.56 0.60 -7.70
CA ILE A 219 -14.83 1.04 -7.10
C ILE A 219 -14.57 1.77 -5.78
N ASP A 220 -13.86 1.14 -4.85
CA ASP A 220 -13.81 1.61 -3.45
C ASP A 220 -12.79 2.73 -3.18
N ARG A 221 -11.86 2.98 -4.12
CA ARG A 221 -10.76 3.94 -3.95
C ARG A 221 -11.05 5.36 -4.45
N GLY A 222 -12.04 5.52 -5.33
CA GLY A 222 -12.36 6.83 -5.92
C GLY A 222 -13.04 7.77 -4.93
N THR A 223 -12.53 8.99 -4.79
CA THR A 223 -13.23 10.08 -4.08
C THR A 223 -13.70 11.13 -5.07
N SER A 224 -14.49 12.10 -4.61
CA SER A 224 -14.76 13.30 -5.42
C SER A 224 -13.45 14.01 -5.77
N TYR A 225 -13.38 14.57 -6.99
CA TYR A 225 -12.20 15.30 -7.45
C TYR A 225 -11.89 16.51 -6.55
N ASN A 226 -10.60 16.66 -6.23
CA ASN A 226 -10.06 17.84 -5.57
C ASN A 226 -8.75 18.27 -6.24
N ILE A 227 -8.61 19.57 -6.57
CA ILE A 227 -7.40 20.13 -7.17
C ILE A 227 -6.13 19.85 -6.35
N GLY A 228 -6.27 19.74 -5.02
CA GLY A 228 -5.18 19.35 -4.11
C GLY A 228 -4.54 18.03 -4.49
N GLN A 229 -5.31 17.04 -4.97
CA GLN A 229 -4.77 15.74 -5.41
C GLN A 229 -3.86 15.89 -6.64
N THR A 230 -4.24 16.77 -7.57
CA THR A 230 -3.42 17.09 -8.74
C THR A 230 -2.14 17.83 -8.35
N LEU A 231 -2.23 18.79 -7.42
CA LEU A 231 -1.06 19.51 -6.92
C LEU A 231 -0.13 18.60 -6.12
N GLU A 232 -0.67 17.73 -5.28
CA GLU A 232 0.08 16.69 -4.55
C GLU A 232 0.79 15.74 -5.51
N TYR A 233 0.14 15.33 -6.61
CA TYR A 233 0.79 14.54 -7.62
C TYR A 233 1.95 15.29 -8.30
N LEU A 234 1.73 16.53 -8.75
CA LEU A 234 2.76 17.31 -9.46
C LEU A 234 3.97 17.64 -8.56
N PHE A 235 3.72 18.09 -7.34
CA PHE A 235 4.77 18.59 -6.45
C PHE A 235 5.27 17.55 -5.45
N GLY A 236 4.43 16.61 -5.01
CA GLY A 236 4.79 15.57 -4.06
C GLY A 236 5.74 14.52 -4.63
N ASN A 237 5.75 14.32 -5.95
CA ASN A 237 6.72 13.45 -6.63
C ASN A 237 8.16 14.03 -6.59
N ILE A 238 8.32 15.37 -6.52
CA ILE A 238 9.63 16.02 -6.56
C ILE A 238 10.51 15.61 -5.37
N PRO A 239 10.15 15.86 -4.10
CA PRO A 239 11.00 15.48 -2.96
C PRO A 239 11.19 13.96 -2.86
N TYR A 240 10.18 13.19 -3.27
CA TYR A 240 10.22 11.73 -3.25
C TYR A 240 11.25 11.16 -4.25
N HIS A 241 11.25 11.66 -5.50
CA HIS A 241 12.12 11.15 -6.57
C HIS A 241 13.46 11.88 -6.70
N GLY A 242 13.97 12.53 -5.66
CA GLY A 242 15.31 13.14 -5.66
C GLY A 242 15.36 14.66 -5.79
N GLY A 243 14.25 15.33 -5.46
CA GLY A 243 14.17 16.78 -5.39
C GLY A 243 14.50 17.45 -6.72
N LEU A 244 15.31 18.51 -6.67
CA LEU A 244 15.69 19.24 -7.88
C LEU A 244 16.60 18.44 -8.82
N VAL A 245 17.27 17.38 -8.33
CA VAL A 245 18.03 16.46 -9.19
C VAL A 245 17.09 15.76 -10.19
N SER A 246 15.91 15.34 -9.72
CA SER A 246 14.89 14.71 -10.55
C SER A 246 14.30 15.65 -11.61
N VAL A 247 14.07 16.92 -11.23
CA VAL A 247 13.58 17.97 -12.12
C VAL A 247 14.62 18.27 -13.20
N ALA A 248 15.90 18.39 -12.82
CA ALA A 248 17.00 18.58 -13.75
C ALA A 248 17.10 17.41 -14.74
N LEU A 249 17.02 16.16 -14.26
CA LEU A 249 17.01 14.97 -15.12
C LEU A 249 15.81 14.97 -16.08
N LEU A 250 14.63 15.38 -15.61
CA LEU A 250 13.43 15.45 -16.44
C LEU A 250 13.58 16.52 -17.53
N ILE A 251 14.09 17.71 -17.19
CA ILE A 251 14.41 18.76 -18.16
C ILE A 251 15.42 18.27 -19.20
N ALA A 252 16.50 17.60 -18.76
CA ALA A 252 17.51 17.04 -19.65
C ALA A 252 16.91 15.96 -20.58
N SER A 253 16.00 15.11 -20.06
CA SER A 253 15.37 14.04 -20.82
C SER A 253 14.58 14.55 -22.03
N PHE A 254 13.94 15.73 -21.95
CA PHE A 254 13.23 16.35 -23.08
C PHE A 254 14.16 16.72 -24.25
N ARG A 255 15.46 16.87 -23.99
CA ARG A 255 16.47 17.14 -25.03
C ARG A 255 17.06 15.84 -25.60
N TYR A 256 16.78 14.69 -25.00
CA TYR A 256 17.25 13.40 -25.48
C TYR A 256 16.45 12.99 -26.73
N LYS A 257 17.14 12.65 -27.82
CA LYS A 257 16.53 12.09 -29.04
C LYS A 257 16.75 10.58 -29.06
N PRO A 258 15.70 9.74 -29.02
CA PRO A 258 15.86 8.29 -29.06
C PRO A 258 16.60 7.84 -30.32
N ALA A 259 17.66 7.05 -30.15
CA ALA A 259 18.42 6.51 -31.27
C ALA A 259 17.77 5.26 -31.89
N ASN A 260 16.88 4.58 -31.15
CA ASN A 260 16.25 3.34 -31.57
C ASN A 260 14.86 3.15 -30.91
N VAL A 261 14.16 2.11 -31.36
CA VAL A 261 12.80 1.77 -30.90
C VAL A 261 12.75 1.47 -29.39
N TRP A 262 13.81 0.89 -28.83
CA TRP A 262 13.87 0.59 -27.39
C TRP A 262 13.95 1.88 -26.56
N GLU A 263 14.79 2.84 -26.94
CA GLU A 263 14.87 4.14 -26.27
C GLU A 263 13.57 4.94 -26.43
N LYS A 264 12.90 4.81 -27.57
CA LYS A 264 11.56 5.37 -27.76
C LYS A 264 10.57 4.76 -26.77
N ALA A 265 10.63 3.45 -26.53
CA ALA A 265 9.80 2.80 -25.52
C ALA A 265 10.08 3.31 -24.10
N LEU A 266 11.34 3.62 -23.75
CA LEU A 266 11.67 4.26 -22.47
C LEU A 266 11.02 5.65 -22.36
N GLN A 267 11.06 6.47 -23.42
CA GLN A 267 10.39 7.77 -23.42
C GLN A 267 8.87 7.66 -23.22
N TRP A 268 8.23 6.71 -23.92
CA TRP A 268 6.79 6.46 -23.74
C TRP A 268 6.48 5.97 -22.32
N ASN A 269 7.33 5.13 -21.74
CA ASN A 269 7.18 4.69 -20.35
C ASN A 269 7.36 5.84 -19.35
N LEU A 270 8.27 6.78 -19.61
CA LEU A 270 8.46 7.96 -18.77
C LEU A 270 7.26 8.91 -18.87
N TYR A 271 7.05 9.50 -20.05
CA TYR A 271 6.08 10.57 -20.22
C TYR A 271 4.64 10.05 -20.26
N GLY A 272 4.42 8.88 -20.86
CA GLY A 272 3.11 8.26 -20.93
C GLY A 272 2.58 7.92 -19.55
N THR A 273 3.42 7.35 -18.67
CA THR A 273 3.02 7.05 -17.28
C THR A 273 2.76 8.32 -16.49
N LEU A 274 3.65 9.32 -16.58
CA LEU A 274 3.45 10.58 -15.89
C LEU A 274 2.16 11.29 -16.34
N ALA A 275 1.86 11.25 -17.64
CA ALA A 275 0.62 11.78 -18.20
C ALA A 275 -0.60 10.93 -17.78
N PHE A 276 -0.49 9.61 -17.77
CA PHE A 276 -1.58 8.73 -17.35
C PHE A 276 -2.01 9.02 -15.91
N PHE A 277 -1.08 9.06 -14.96
CA PHE A 277 -1.43 9.35 -13.58
C PHE A 277 -1.91 10.79 -13.37
N PHE A 278 -1.37 11.75 -14.12
CA PHE A 278 -1.91 13.11 -14.14
C PHE A 278 -3.38 13.14 -14.59
N LEU A 279 -3.76 12.34 -15.60
CA LEU A 279 -5.15 12.23 -16.03
C LEU A 279 -6.01 11.48 -15.00
N VAL A 280 -5.45 10.51 -14.28
CA VAL A 280 -6.18 9.77 -13.24
C VAL A 280 -6.49 10.64 -12.02
N THR A 281 -5.70 11.68 -11.71
CA THR A 281 -6.06 12.63 -10.63
C THR A 281 -7.39 13.32 -10.90
N SER A 282 -7.75 13.56 -12.17
CA SER A 282 -9.05 14.18 -12.53
C SER A 282 -10.25 13.29 -12.19
N LYS A 283 -10.03 12.00 -11.94
CA LYS A 283 -11.05 11.05 -11.45
C LYS A 283 -11.16 11.03 -9.92
N GLY A 284 -10.49 11.96 -9.25
CA GLY A 284 -10.49 12.08 -7.79
C GLY A 284 -9.70 10.99 -7.07
N GLN A 285 -8.78 10.32 -7.77
CA GLN A 285 -7.88 9.37 -7.13
C GLN A 285 -6.63 10.08 -6.59
N HIS A 286 -6.27 9.76 -5.35
CA HIS A 286 -4.99 10.15 -4.77
C HIS A 286 -3.90 9.20 -5.27
N ILE A 287 -2.92 9.76 -5.99
CA ILE A 287 -1.79 9.03 -6.56
C ILE A 287 -0.61 9.11 -5.60
N GLU A 288 -0.20 7.96 -5.06
CA GLU A 288 0.95 7.92 -4.16
C GLU A 288 2.27 8.05 -4.94
N PRO A 289 3.27 8.78 -4.44
CA PRO A 289 4.54 9.00 -5.14
C PRO A 289 5.32 7.74 -5.53
N ASN A 290 5.17 6.63 -4.80
CA ASN A 290 5.78 5.34 -5.14
C ASN A 290 5.23 4.73 -6.44
N TRP A 291 4.04 5.11 -6.90
CA TRP A 291 3.42 4.48 -8.08
C TRP A 291 4.16 4.77 -9.38
N THR A 292 4.92 5.86 -9.41
CA THR A 292 5.74 6.28 -10.55
C THR A 292 7.19 5.80 -10.45
N ILE A 293 7.54 4.93 -9.49
CA ILE A 293 8.92 4.45 -9.28
C ILE A 293 9.58 3.90 -10.54
N PHE A 294 8.83 3.18 -11.38
CA PHE A 294 9.38 2.58 -12.58
C PHE A 294 9.76 3.61 -13.66
N CYS A 295 9.23 4.84 -13.59
CA CYS A 295 9.65 5.96 -14.44
C CYS A 295 11.10 6.39 -14.17
N ILE A 296 11.64 6.08 -12.98
CA ILE A 296 12.99 6.48 -12.61
C ILE A 296 14.04 5.82 -13.50
N PHE A 297 13.82 4.57 -13.95
CA PHE A 297 14.79 3.92 -14.85
C PHE A 297 14.90 4.63 -16.21
N PRO A 298 13.80 4.86 -16.97
CA PRO A 298 13.81 5.74 -18.14
C PRO A 298 14.39 7.14 -17.87
N LEU A 299 14.03 7.76 -16.74
CA LEU A 299 14.50 9.08 -16.36
C LEU A 299 16.02 9.13 -16.20
N LEU A 300 16.61 8.15 -15.49
CA LEU A 300 18.04 8.04 -15.33
C LEU A 300 18.74 7.71 -16.65
N TYR A 301 18.18 6.82 -17.47
CA TYR A 301 18.78 6.49 -18.76
C TYR A 301 18.81 7.68 -19.72
N LEU A 302 17.67 8.34 -19.93
CA LEU A 302 17.53 9.43 -20.89
C LEU A 302 18.08 10.74 -20.31
N GLY A 303 17.69 11.06 -19.09
CA GLY A 303 18.02 12.31 -18.42
C GLY A 303 19.50 12.40 -18.05
N TYR A 304 20.10 11.34 -17.49
CA TYR A 304 21.50 11.43 -17.05
C TYR A 304 22.46 11.52 -18.25
N ARG A 305 22.21 10.73 -19.30
CA ARG A 305 23.02 10.79 -20.53
C ARG A 305 22.94 12.16 -21.22
N SER A 306 21.80 12.83 -21.13
CA SER A 306 21.65 14.20 -21.63
C SER A 306 22.27 15.26 -20.74
N VAL A 307 22.13 15.16 -19.41
CA VAL A 307 22.63 16.19 -18.49
C VAL A 307 24.16 16.22 -18.45
N GLU A 308 24.80 15.07 -18.58
CA GLU A 308 26.27 14.96 -18.60
C GLU A 308 26.91 15.66 -19.81
N MET A 309 26.13 15.91 -20.86
CA MET A 309 26.55 16.67 -22.04
C MET A 309 26.09 18.14 -22.01
N ALA A 310 25.34 18.55 -20.98
CA ALA A 310 24.74 19.87 -20.92
C ALA A 310 25.74 20.92 -20.40
N ARG A 311 25.64 22.16 -20.91
CA ARG A 311 26.47 23.30 -20.45
C ARG A 311 26.29 23.60 -18.94
N TRP A 312 25.13 23.26 -18.38
CA TRP A 312 24.79 23.46 -16.97
C TRP A 312 25.10 22.24 -16.09
N TYR A 313 25.84 21.24 -16.60
CA TYR A 313 26.28 20.09 -15.82
C TYR A 313 27.02 20.46 -14.51
N PRO A 314 27.87 21.51 -14.43
CA PRO A 314 28.46 21.91 -13.15
C PRO A 314 27.42 22.24 -12.07
N THR A 315 26.33 22.91 -12.43
CA THR A 315 25.21 23.19 -11.52
C THR A 315 24.52 21.90 -11.09
N TYR A 316 24.32 20.96 -12.03
CA TYR A 316 23.77 19.65 -11.72
C TYR A 316 24.62 18.86 -10.72
N ARG A 317 25.96 18.91 -10.85
CA ARG A 317 26.88 18.27 -9.90
C ARG A 317 26.71 18.82 -8.48
N THR A 318 26.60 20.14 -8.34
CA THR A 318 26.33 20.77 -7.04
C THR A 318 24.99 20.32 -6.47
N LEU A 319 23.94 20.27 -7.29
CA LEU A 319 22.63 19.75 -6.87
C LEU A 319 22.72 18.29 -6.38
N ALA A 320 23.43 17.42 -7.11
CA ALA A 320 23.62 16.03 -6.72
C ALA A 320 24.30 15.90 -5.35
N TRP A 321 25.36 16.69 -5.08
CA TRP A 321 26.01 16.72 -3.77
C TRP A 321 25.08 17.22 -2.66
N VAL A 322 24.38 18.33 -2.88
CA VAL A 322 23.49 18.93 -1.89
C VAL A 322 22.37 17.95 -1.51
N PHE A 323 21.68 17.38 -2.50
CA PHE A 323 20.58 16.45 -2.23
C PHE A 323 21.07 15.12 -1.67
N ALA A 324 22.22 14.60 -2.09
CA ALA A 324 22.82 13.43 -1.45
C ALA A 324 23.13 13.68 0.05
N GLY A 325 23.65 14.86 0.39
CA GLY A 325 23.88 15.28 1.77
C GLY A 325 22.59 15.38 2.59
N ILE A 326 21.54 16.00 2.03
CA ILE A 326 20.22 16.06 2.67
C ILE A 326 19.68 14.65 2.92
N LEU A 327 19.77 13.75 1.93
CA LEU A 327 19.28 12.38 2.08
C LEU A 327 20.07 11.58 3.11
N LEU A 328 21.38 11.83 3.24
CA LEU A 328 22.18 11.24 4.31
C LEU A 328 21.67 11.66 5.69
N LEU A 329 21.38 12.95 5.89
CA LEU A 329 20.84 13.47 7.14
C LEU A 329 19.45 12.91 7.45
N LEU A 330 18.55 12.88 6.46
CA LEU A 330 17.22 12.27 6.60
C LEU A 330 17.30 10.79 6.96
N LYS A 331 18.29 10.08 6.41
CA LYS A 331 18.51 8.68 6.72
C LYS A 331 19.02 8.46 8.15
N ILE A 332 19.95 9.29 8.61
CA ILE A 332 20.39 9.26 10.02
C ILE A 332 19.20 9.54 10.93
N HIS A 333 18.35 10.51 10.59
CA HIS A 333 17.14 10.83 11.34
C HIS A 333 16.11 9.69 11.38
N LEU A 334 15.98 8.92 10.29
CA LEU A 334 15.10 7.75 10.23
C LEU A 334 15.53 6.65 11.21
N ILE A 335 16.83 6.40 11.31
CA ILE A 335 17.39 5.37 12.20
C ILE A 335 17.40 5.87 13.64
N TYR A 336 17.85 7.11 13.84
CA TYR A 336 17.94 7.78 15.12
C TYR A 336 17.05 9.02 15.07
N PRO A 337 15.85 9.00 15.68
CA PRO A 337 14.94 10.15 15.68
C PRO A 337 15.53 11.36 16.45
N LEU A 338 16.44 12.11 15.81
CA LEU A 338 17.23 13.19 16.43
C LEU A 338 16.42 14.44 16.77
N VAL A 339 15.39 14.72 15.96
CA VAL A 339 14.56 15.93 16.09
C VAL A 339 13.12 15.52 16.25
N ASP A 340 12.42 16.16 17.18
CA ASP A 340 11.00 15.95 17.39
C ASP A 340 10.18 16.92 16.54
N VAL A 341 9.78 16.48 15.34
CA VAL A 341 8.95 17.28 14.43
C VAL A 341 7.50 16.81 14.49
N LYS A 342 6.57 17.77 14.57
CA LYS A 342 5.14 17.48 14.53
C LYS A 342 4.76 16.80 13.20
N LYS A 343 4.10 15.65 13.26
CA LYS A 343 3.75 14.78 12.11
C LYS A 343 4.97 14.18 11.39
N ASP A 344 6.06 13.97 12.10
CA ASP A 344 7.19 13.23 11.56
C ASP A 344 6.82 11.75 11.31
N ARG A 345 7.08 11.28 10.09
CA ARG A 345 6.82 9.90 9.66
C ARG A 345 7.92 8.93 10.10
N VAL A 346 9.03 9.39 10.68
CA VAL A 346 10.02 8.49 11.29
C VAL A 346 9.37 7.60 12.35
N TRP A 347 8.39 8.11 13.09
CA TRP A 347 7.63 7.34 14.09
C TRP A 347 6.79 6.20 13.50
N ASP A 348 6.57 6.17 12.18
CA ASP A 348 5.96 5.01 11.50
C ASP A 348 6.87 3.75 11.57
N PHE A 349 8.16 3.92 11.90
CA PHE A 349 9.19 2.88 11.97
C PHE A 349 9.72 2.63 13.40
N HIS A 350 9.04 3.15 14.44
CA HIS A 350 9.46 3.01 15.84
C HIS A 350 8.25 2.86 16.76
N GLY A 351 8.38 2.09 17.85
CA GLY A 351 7.38 1.99 18.93
C GLY A 351 6.32 0.88 18.81
N SER A 352 6.31 0.14 17.71
CA SER A 352 5.50 -1.07 17.46
C SER A 352 5.90 -2.24 18.36
N ARG A 353 7.20 -2.40 18.67
CA ARG A 353 7.63 -3.43 19.65
C ARG A 353 7.10 -3.13 21.04
N ASN A 354 7.09 -1.86 21.43
CA ASN A 354 6.53 -1.43 22.70
C ASN A 354 5.00 -1.56 22.72
N LEU A 355 4.32 -1.26 21.61
CA LEU A 355 2.89 -1.54 21.42
C LEU A 355 2.57 -3.01 21.72
N GLY A 356 3.31 -3.95 21.12
CA GLY A 356 3.10 -5.39 21.35
C GLY A 356 3.28 -5.80 22.82
N LYS A 357 4.35 -5.32 23.47
CA LYS A 357 4.61 -5.57 24.90
C LYS A 357 3.50 -5.03 25.80
N GLU A 358 3.08 -3.80 25.56
CA GLU A 358 2.10 -3.11 26.40
C GLU A 358 0.70 -3.69 26.24
N VAL A 359 0.28 -4.00 25.01
CA VAL A 359 -0.99 -4.69 24.75
C VAL A 359 -0.98 -6.07 25.40
N SER A 360 0.10 -6.83 25.29
CA SER A 360 0.22 -8.15 25.93
C SER A 360 0.14 -8.06 27.46
N ARG A 361 0.78 -7.04 28.05
CA ARG A 361 0.74 -6.76 29.48
C ARG A 361 -0.68 -6.43 29.96
N ILE A 362 -1.38 -5.56 29.23
CA ILE A 362 -2.75 -5.14 29.58
C ILE A 362 -3.74 -6.30 29.38
N ALA A 363 -3.63 -7.04 28.28
CA ALA A 363 -4.52 -8.15 27.94
C ALA A 363 -4.44 -9.31 28.96
N GLY A 364 -3.27 -9.54 29.55
CA GLY A 364 -3.04 -10.62 30.49
C GLY A 364 -3.26 -11.99 29.82
N LYS A 365 -4.26 -12.74 30.31
CA LYS A 365 -4.61 -14.07 29.76
C LYS A 365 -5.68 -14.04 28.67
N ARG A 366 -6.31 -12.88 28.41
CA ARG A 366 -7.37 -12.75 27.41
C ARG A 366 -6.80 -12.82 26.00
N MET A 367 -7.62 -13.30 25.06
CA MET A 367 -7.23 -13.26 23.66
C MET A 367 -7.26 -11.81 23.15
N ILE A 368 -6.27 -11.43 22.36
CA ILE A 368 -6.14 -10.10 21.79
C ILE A 368 -6.90 -10.09 20.46
N VAL A 369 -7.68 -9.04 20.25
CA VAL A 369 -8.35 -8.72 18.98
C VAL A 369 -8.10 -7.25 18.68
N SER A 370 -8.00 -6.85 17.41
CA SER A 370 -7.74 -5.45 17.05
C SER A 370 -8.71 -4.95 15.99
N ASN A 371 -8.92 -3.64 15.91
CA ASN A 371 -9.92 -3.10 15.00
C ASN A 371 -9.45 -2.96 13.56
N ASN A 372 -8.20 -2.57 13.31
CA ASN A 372 -7.77 -2.19 11.96
C ASN A 372 -6.57 -3.03 11.52
N TYR A 373 -6.44 -3.27 10.21
CA TYR A 373 -5.38 -4.12 9.68
C TYR A 373 -3.96 -3.62 9.98
N LYS A 374 -3.77 -2.30 10.16
CA LYS A 374 -2.44 -1.72 10.42
C LYS A 374 -1.93 -2.13 11.79
N THR A 375 -2.69 -1.80 12.83
CA THR A 375 -2.38 -2.15 14.23
C THR A 375 -2.39 -3.67 14.41
N THR A 376 -3.34 -4.36 13.80
CA THR A 376 -3.43 -5.83 13.87
C THR A 376 -2.18 -6.50 13.32
N SER A 377 -1.68 -6.06 12.17
CA SER A 377 -0.50 -6.68 11.54
C SER A 377 0.77 -6.43 12.33
N LEU A 378 0.93 -5.20 12.85
CA LEU A 378 2.04 -4.88 13.75
C LEU A 378 2.00 -5.74 15.02
N LEU A 379 0.82 -5.90 15.64
CA LEU A 379 0.67 -6.76 16.80
C LEU A 379 1.00 -8.22 16.47
N ASN A 380 0.53 -8.76 15.34
CA ASN A 380 0.88 -10.12 14.91
C ASN A 380 2.40 -10.32 14.77
N PHE A 381 3.11 -9.30 14.28
CA PHE A 381 4.56 -9.36 14.16
C PHE A 381 5.29 -9.17 15.50
N TYR A 382 4.83 -8.25 16.34
CA TYR A 382 5.51 -7.85 17.59
C TYR A 382 5.01 -8.54 18.86
N THR A 383 4.06 -9.46 18.74
CA THR A 383 3.62 -10.34 19.82
C THR A 383 3.91 -11.79 19.48
N ASP A 384 4.28 -12.57 20.48
CA ASP A 384 4.56 -14.00 20.34
C ASP A 384 3.39 -14.80 20.93
N LEU A 385 2.32 -14.89 20.13
CA LEU A 385 1.10 -15.62 20.45
C LEU A 385 1.06 -16.93 19.66
N TYR A 386 0.35 -17.92 20.19
CA TYR A 386 0.13 -19.21 19.53
C TYR A 386 -0.92 -19.15 18.40
N TYR A 387 -1.52 -17.98 18.17
CA TYR A 387 -2.54 -17.72 17.16
C TYR A 387 -2.30 -16.34 16.53
N TYR A 388 -2.88 -16.12 15.35
CA TYR A 388 -2.89 -14.80 14.71
C TYR A 388 -4.06 -13.96 15.20
N ILE A 389 -3.76 -12.75 15.65
CA ILE A 389 -4.72 -11.72 16.07
C ILE A 389 -5.61 -11.36 14.87
N PRO A 390 -6.94 -11.45 14.99
CA PRO A 390 -7.87 -11.03 13.95
C PRO A 390 -8.09 -9.51 13.94
N ALA A 391 -8.39 -8.97 12.77
CA ALA A 391 -8.84 -7.59 12.61
C ALA A 391 -10.37 -7.53 12.45
N LEU A 392 -11.06 -6.84 13.36
CA LEU A 392 -12.53 -6.74 13.35
C LEU A 392 -13.06 -5.76 12.29
N ASN A 393 -12.24 -4.81 11.83
CA ASN A 393 -12.56 -3.82 10.81
C ASN A 393 -13.86 -3.03 11.04
N ILE A 394 -14.18 -2.75 12.31
CA ILE A 394 -15.40 -2.02 12.69
C ILE A 394 -15.31 -0.58 12.19
N GLY A 395 -16.15 -0.27 11.21
CA GLY A 395 -16.20 1.02 10.54
C GLY A 395 -14.91 1.39 9.81
N ASP A 396 -14.09 0.41 9.44
CA ASP A 396 -12.96 0.55 8.52
C ASP A 396 -13.30 -0.08 7.16
N ARG A 397 -12.45 0.13 6.15
CA ARG A 397 -12.57 -0.51 4.84
C ARG A 397 -12.25 -2.01 4.90
N GLY A 398 -12.80 -2.77 3.96
CA GLY A 398 -12.39 -4.16 3.75
C GLY A 398 -10.90 -4.27 3.43
N ASN A 399 -10.30 -5.37 3.87
CA ASN A 399 -8.89 -5.69 3.64
C ASN A 399 -8.68 -7.22 3.68
N GLN A 400 -7.44 -7.69 3.68
CA GLN A 400 -7.13 -9.12 3.64
C GLN A 400 -7.63 -9.88 4.89
N TYR A 401 -7.70 -9.23 6.06
CA TYR A 401 -8.32 -9.85 7.23
C TYR A 401 -9.84 -10.03 7.07
N SER A 402 -10.49 -9.33 6.13
CA SER A 402 -11.89 -9.59 5.76
C SER A 402 -12.04 -10.85 4.89
N LEU A 403 -10.95 -11.37 4.33
CA LEU A 403 -10.92 -12.63 3.59
C LEU A 403 -10.46 -13.79 4.48
N TRP A 404 -9.51 -13.52 5.39
CA TRP A 404 -9.07 -14.50 6.36
C TRP A 404 -10.06 -14.63 7.53
N GLN A 405 -10.55 -15.83 7.76
CA GLN A 405 -11.57 -16.13 8.78
C GLN A 405 -10.95 -16.31 10.19
N LEU A 406 -9.99 -15.46 10.55
CA LEU A 406 -9.23 -15.56 11.82
C LEU A 406 -10.07 -15.21 13.05
N ASP A 407 -11.14 -14.44 12.85
CA ASP A 407 -12.09 -14.03 13.87
C ASP A 407 -12.85 -15.20 14.51
N THR A 408 -12.95 -16.34 13.81
CA THR A 408 -13.61 -17.55 14.32
C THR A 408 -12.96 -18.10 15.60
N LEU A 409 -11.68 -17.84 15.84
CA LEU A 409 -10.93 -18.33 17.01
C LEU A 409 -11.25 -17.59 18.31
N VAL A 410 -11.82 -16.38 18.20
CA VAL A 410 -12.06 -15.46 19.34
C VAL A 410 -13.55 -15.32 19.67
N CYS A 411 -14.41 -16.04 18.95
CA CYS A 411 -15.85 -16.07 19.22
C CYS A 411 -16.16 -16.64 20.60
N ASP A 412 -17.13 -16.03 21.26
CA ASP A 412 -17.67 -16.46 22.55
C ASP A 412 -16.61 -16.56 23.66
N ARG A 413 -15.56 -15.72 23.55
CA ARG A 413 -14.43 -15.67 24.49
C ARG A 413 -14.25 -14.27 25.06
N ASP A 414 -13.58 -14.21 26.19
CA ASP A 414 -13.15 -12.95 26.78
C ASP A 414 -11.92 -12.43 26.02
N VAL A 415 -12.03 -11.20 25.52
CA VAL A 415 -11.03 -10.59 24.66
C VAL A 415 -10.55 -9.24 25.18
N ALA A 416 -9.29 -8.93 24.87
CA ALA A 416 -8.69 -7.61 24.98
C ALA A 416 -8.73 -6.97 23.59
N TYR A 417 -9.63 -5.99 23.42
CA TYR A 417 -9.88 -5.34 22.15
C TYR A 417 -9.06 -4.06 22.00
N VAL A 418 -8.08 -4.09 21.10
CA VAL A 418 -7.22 -2.95 20.76
C VAL A 418 -7.91 -2.07 19.72
N ASN A 419 -8.20 -0.84 20.10
CA ASN A 419 -9.00 0.06 19.30
C ASN A 419 -8.81 1.55 19.65
N GLN A 420 -9.27 2.43 18.77
CA GLN A 420 -9.15 3.89 18.93
C GLN A 420 -10.48 4.58 19.28
N ARG A 421 -11.56 3.82 19.52
CA ARG A 421 -12.94 4.35 19.58
C ARG A 421 -13.60 4.18 20.95
N LEU A 422 -13.41 3.01 21.55
CA LEU A 422 -13.92 2.66 22.86
C LEU A 422 -12.94 3.15 23.93
N ALA A 423 -13.51 3.57 25.05
CA ALA A 423 -12.75 3.82 26.26
C ALA A 423 -12.11 2.51 26.75
N GLY A 424 -10.91 2.62 27.30
CA GLY A 424 -10.14 1.49 27.78
C GLY A 424 -8.85 1.95 28.45
N ILE A 425 -7.97 1.00 28.72
CA ILE A 425 -6.64 1.28 29.24
C ILE A 425 -5.78 1.74 28.07
N GLY A 426 -5.28 2.98 28.12
CA GLY A 426 -4.44 3.54 27.06
C GLY A 426 -3.11 2.80 26.91
N VAL A 427 -2.66 2.63 25.67
CA VAL A 427 -1.38 2.00 25.36
C VAL A 427 -0.27 3.04 25.47
N ALA A 428 0.68 2.82 26.38
CA ALA A 428 1.86 3.66 26.55
C ALA A 428 2.91 3.45 25.44
N SER A 429 2.57 3.80 24.19
CA SER A 429 3.50 3.83 23.06
C SER A 429 3.36 5.14 22.29
N ARG A 430 4.47 5.83 22.04
CA ARG A 430 4.48 7.16 21.41
C ARG A 430 3.74 7.17 20.07
N SER A 431 4.11 6.25 19.18
CA SER A 431 3.55 6.13 17.82
C SER A 431 2.11 5.57 17.81
N HIS A 432 1.67 4.97 18.91
CA HIS A 432 0.35 4.33 19.04
C HIS A 432 -0.43 4.86 20.25
N SER A 433 -0.20 6.11 20.62
CA SER A 433 -0.76 6.74 21.82
C SER A 433 -2.28 6.94 21.77
N THR A 434 -2.90 6.71 20.62
CA THR A 434 -4.35 6.75 20.42
C THR A 434 -5.02 5.37 20.58
N GLU A 435 -4.23 4.30 20.68
CA GLU A 435 -4.76 2.96 20.89
C GLU A 435 -5.09 2.73 22.36
N ASN A 436 -6.29 2.18 22.60
CA ASN A 436 -6.79 1.76 23.91
C ASN A 436 -7.06 0.26 23.87
N VAL A 437 -6.93 -0.39 25.03
CA VAL A 437 -7.34 -1.78 25.23
C VAL A 437 -8.62 -1.80 26.06
N THR A 438 -9.71 -2.23 25.43
CA THR A 438 -11.01 -2.41 26.06
C THR A 438 -11.23 -3.89 26.36
N MET A 439 -11.58 -4.23 27.60
CA MET A 439 -11.92 -5.61 27.97
C MET A 439 -13.36 -5.90 27.57
N ILE A 440 -13.55 -6.95 26.77
CA ILE A 440 -14.89 -7.41 26.34
C ILE A 440 -15.06 -8.82 26.86
N GLU A 441 -16.09 -9.02 27.67
CA GLU A 441 -16.53 -10.34 28.09
C GLU A 441 -17.40 -10.94 26.99
N ASN A 442 -17.15 -12.22 26.67
CA ASN A 442 -17.94 -12.98 25.69
C ASN A 442 -18.19 -12.24 24.36
N LEU A 443 -17.15 -12.15 23.52
CA LEU A 443 -17.23 -11.50 22.21
C LEU A 443 -18.28 -12.18 21.31
N THR A 444 -19.42 -11.50 21.12
CA THR A 444 -20.55 -11.95 20.32
C THR A 444 -20.87 -10.98 19.17
N SER A 445 -21.68 -11.44 18.23
CA SER A 445 -22.13 -10.70 17.05
C SER A 445 -22.80 -9.36 17.35
N THR A 446 -23.42 -9.24 18.53
CA THR A 446 -24.21 -8.08 18.97
C THR A 446 -23.35 -6.92 19.47
N ASN A 447 -22.06 -7.16 19.78
CA ASN A 447 -21.15 -6.15 20.33
C ASN A 447 -20.51 -5.23 19.25
N LEU A 448 -20.86 -5.42 17.97
CA LEU A 448 -20.04 -4.95 16.84
C LEU A 448 -20.79 -4.07 15.82
N VAL A 449 -22.00 -3.61 16.15
CA VAL A 449 -22.80 -2.75 15.25
C VAL A 449 -22.27 -1.31 15.28
N SER A 450 -21.71 -0.84 14.17
CA SER A 450 -21.31 0.55 14.01
C SER A 450 -22.44 1.35 13.35
N LEU A 451 -22.95 2.35 14.07
CA LEU A 451 -23.79 3.38 13.47
C LEU A 451 -22.91 4.50 12.93
N THR A 452 -23.03 4.82 11.65
CA THR A 452 -22.34 5.97 11.05
C THR A 452 -23.30 7.13 10.82
N ARG A 453 -22.75 8.35 11.01
CA ARG A 453 -23.45 9.65 11.05
C ARG A 453 -24.51 9.77 9.97
N GLY A 454 -25.74 10.08 10.39
CA GLY A 454 -26.86 10.21 9.48
C GLY A 454 -26.87 11.52 8.69
N LYS A 455 -27.42 11.51 7.47
CA LYS A 455 -27.76 12.73 6.73
C LYS A 455 -29.20 13.14 7.06
N TYR A 456 -29.36 14.40 7.46
CA TYR A 456 -30.63 15.07 7.65
C TYR A 456 -30.96 15.91 6.41
N THR A 457 -32.14 15.72 5.83
CA THR A 457 -32.66 16.54 4.73
C THR A 457 -34.11 16.90 4.97
N GLN A 458 -34.50 18.13 4.67
CA GLN A 458 -35.83 18.67 4.91
C GLN A 458 -36.45 19.14 3.59
N ASN A 459 -37.68 18.71 3.33
CA ASN A 459 -38.54 19.25 2.28
C ASN A 459 -39.76 19.97 2.90
N GLU A 460 -40.62 20.57 2.08
CA GLU A 460 -41.78 21.35 2.54
C GLU A 460 -42.80 20.56 3.37
N ASN A 461 -42.82 19.22 3.28
CA ASN A 461 -43.80 18.35 3.96
C ASN A 461 -43.19 17.31 4.92
N GLU A 462 -41.88 17.01 4.81
CA GLU A 462 -41.26 15.88 5.50
C GLU A 462 -39.83 16.16 5.97
N VAL A 463 -39.46 15.51 7.08
CA VAL A 463 -38.08 15.41 7.56
C VAL A 463 -37.57 14.00 7.26
N THR A 464 -36.44 13.92 6.57
CA THR A 464 -35.77 12.64 6.29
C THR A 464 -34.49 12.53 7.11
N VAL A 465 -34.44 11.55 8.02
CA VAL A 465 -33.22 11.15 8.73
C VAL A 465 -32.72 9.86 8.12
N SER A 466 -31.55 9.90 7.48
CA SER A 466 -30.95 8.70 6.90
C SER A 466 -29.71 8.28 7.65
N LEU A 467 -29.70 7.07 8.20
CA LEU A 467 -28.59 6.51 8.97
C LEU A 467 -27.95 5.38 8.17
N GLU A 468 -26.63 5.27 8.22
CA GLU A 468 -25.94 4.14 7.64
C GLU A 468 -25.51 3.20 8.76
N VAL A 469 -26.15 2.02 8.82
CA VAL A 469 -25.74 0.93 9.69
C VAL A 469 -24.66 0.15 8.97
N ARG A 470 -23.47 0.11 9.57
CA ARG A 470 -22.36 -0.69 9.10
C ARG A 470 -22.13 -1.84 10.04
N LEU A 471 -22.21 -3.03 9.48
CA LEU A 471 -21.70 -4.23 10.12
C LEU A 471 -20.23 -4.43 9.71
N PRO A 472 -19.44 -5.12 10.57
CA PRO A 472 -18.09 -5.55 10.24
C PRO A 472 -18.08 -6.28 8.90
N SER A 473 -17.09 -5.96 8.06
CA SER A 473 -16.94 -6.66 6.79
C SER A 473 -16.46 -8.09 7.02
N ASN A 474 -17.37 -9.04 6.86
CA ASN A 474 -17.11 -10.48 6.81
C ASN A 474 -16.58 -11.13 8.10
N MET A 475 -17.11 -10.79 9.27
CA MET A 475 -16.87 -11.63 10.45
C MET A 475 -17.75 -12.88 10.43
N GLN A 476 -17.17 -14.07 10.25
CA GLN A 476 -17.91 -15.32 10.41
C GLN A 476 -18.44 -15.50 11.83
N CYS A 477 -17.79 -14.90 12.82
CA CYS A 477 -18.28 -14.83 14.19
C CYS A 477 -19.66 -14.17 14.31
N VAL A 478 -19.93 -13.20 13.44
CA VAL A 478 -21.12 -12.33 13.48
C VAL A 478 -22.30 -12.94 12.72
N TYR A 479 -22.04 -13.77 11.69
CA TYR A 479 -23.01 -14.18 10.69
C TYR A 479 -23.33 -15.69 10.66
N LYS A 480 -23.15 -16.44 11.76
CA LYS A 480 -23.63 -17.83 11.82
C LYS A 480 -25.15 -17.91 11.61
N ASP A 481 -25.90 -16.90 12.04
CA ASP A 481 -27.36 -16.77 11.93
C ASP A 481 -27.81 -15.41 11.39
N SER A 482 -29.06 -15.31 10.94
CA SER A 482 -29.67 -14.04 10.53
C SER A 482 -29.72 -13.07 11.72
N LEU A 483 -29.10 -11.90 11.59
CA LEU A 483 -29.12 -10.85 12.60
C LEU A 483 -30.33 -9.93 12.35
N SER A 484 -31.26 -9.86 13.29
CA SER A 484 -32.32 -8.85 13.28
C SER A 484 -32.01 -7.77 14.32
N LEU A 485 -31.79 -6.55 13.86
CA LEU A 485 -31.60 -5.36 14.70
C LEU A 485 -32.86 -4.51 14.68
N GLU A 486 -33.27 -3.99 15.82
CA GLU A 486 -34.40 -3.06 15.91
C GLU A 486 -33.89 -1.67 16.30
N PHE A 487 -34.10 -0.69 15.42
CA PHE A 487 -33.66 0.68 15.61
C PHE A 487 -34.85 1.57 15.94
N THR A 488 -34.81 2.18 17.11
CA THR A 488 -35.84 3.10 17.57
C THR A 488 -35.32 4.52 17.58
N LEU A 489 -36.11 5.41 16.97
CA LEU A 489 -35.90 6.84 16.95
C LEU A 489 -36.64 7.43 18.14
N VAL A 490 -35.92 8.13 19.01
CA VAL A 490 -36.43 8.64 20.29
C VAL A 490 -36.25 10.14 20.37
N ASP A 491 -37.27 10.84 20.86
CA ASP A 491 -37.23 12.24 21.24
C ASP A 491 -36.20 12.46 22.37
N SER A 492 -35.23 13.36 22.15
CA SER A 492 -34.16 13.60 23.09
C SER A 492 -34.62 14.20 24.42
N ASP A 493 -35.72 14.94 24.41
CA ASP A 493 -36.13 15.79 25.53
C ASP A 493 -37.03 15.05 26.51
N ASN A 494 -37.88 14.14 26.00
CA ASN A 494 -38.80 13.37 26.84
C ASN A 494 -38.65 11.84 26.71
N GLY A 495 -37.75 11.34 25.86
CA GLY A 495 -37.52 9.91 25.69
C GLY A 495 -38.67 9.17 25.00
N SER A 496 -39.63 9.87 24.39
CA SER A 496 -40.76 9.24 23.70
C SER A 496 -40.33 8.63 22.37
N VAL A 497 -40.82 7.42 22.08
CA VAL A 497 -40.56 6.71 20.83
C VAL A 497 -41.29 7.40 19.70
N MET A 498 -40.54 7.88 18.71
CA MET A 498 -41.09 8.51 17.50
C MET A 498 -41.37 7.46 16.41
N ASP A 499 -40.44 6.55 16.18
CA ASP A 499 -40.56 5.51 15.15
C ASP A 499 -39.64 4.31 15.45
N THR A 500 -39.96 3.11 14.94
CA THR A 500 -39.14 1.90 15.10
C THR A 500 -39.05 1.14 13.78
N LEU A 501 -37.82 0.86 13.34
CA LEU A 501 -37.55 0.14 12.10
C LEU A 501 -36.75 -1.15 12.37
N PRO A 502 -37.28 -2.33 12.02
CA PRO A 502 -36.52 -3.56 12.05
C PRO A 502 -35.59 -3.65 10.83
N LEU A 503 -34.33 -4.02 11.04
CA LEU A 503 -33.36 -4.36 10.01
C LEU A 503 -32.87 -5.79 10.19
N SER A 504 -33.20 -6.64 9.23
CA SER A 504 -32.61 -7.97 9.11
C SER A 504 -31.38 -7.94 8.21
N PHE A 505 -30.31 -8.62 8.60
CA PHE A 505 -29.15 -8.88 7.74
C PHE A 505 -29.17 -10.36 7.34
N GLY A 506 -29.19 -10.61 6.03
CA GLY A 506 -29.13 -11.96 5.45
C GLY A 506 -27.71 -12.51 5.41
N ARG A 507 -27.57 -13.81 5.09
CA ARG A 507 -26.26 -14.48 4.95
C ARG A 507 -25.36 -13.86 3.87
N GLU A 508 -25.94 -13.17 2.90
CA GLU A 508 -25.21 -12.58 1.77
C GLU A 508 -24.72 -11.17 2.12
N TYR A 509 -23.49 -11.10 2.63
CA TYR A 509 -22.46 -10.04 2.44
C TYR A 509 -22.88 -8.55 2.42
N THR A 510 -24.07 -8.19 2.93
CA THR A 510 -24.53 -6.80 2.99
C THR A 510 -24.04 -6.19 4.29
N THR A 511 -22.81 -5.69 4.25
CA THR A 511 -22.12 -5.04 5.39
C THR A 511 -22.62 -3.62 5.65
N ARG A 512 -23.47 -3.10 4.76
CA ARG A 512 -24.04 -1.75 4.82
C ARG A 512 -25.53 -1.80 4.52
N LYS A 513 -26.33 -1.20 5.40
CA LYS A 513 -27.73 -0.90 5.13
C LYS A 513 -28.03 0.54 5.52
N ARG A 514 -28.77 1.23 4.64
CA ARG A 514 -29.27 2.57 4.90
C ARG A 514 -30.67 2.45 5.50
N ILE A 515 -30.84 3.05 6.67
CA ILE A 515 -32.15 3.26 7.29
C ILE A 515 -32.59 4.67 6.91
N VAL A 516 -33.83 4.84 6.52
CA VAL A 516 -34.42 6.14 6.22
C VAL A 516 -35.69 6.27 7.04
N TYR A 517 -35.69 7.21 7.98
CA TYR A 517 -36.88 7.63 8.72
C TYR A 517 -37.51 8.82 8.01
N GLN A 518 -38.80 8.75 7.73
CA GLN A 518 -39.60 9.85 7.20
C GLN A 518 -40.58 10.30 8.28
N LEU A 519 -40.45 11.54 8.74
CA LEU A 519 -41.26 12.09 9.83
C LEU A 519 -42.12 13.27 9.32
N PRO A 520 -43.41 13.35 9.70
CA PRO A 520 -44.26 14.49 9.36
C PRO A 520 -43.78 15.78 10.03
N LEU A 521 -43.89 16.92 9.33
CA LEU A 521 -43.49 18.24 9.84
C LEU A 521 -44.19 18.69 11.13
N SER A 522 -45.34 18.10 11.47
CA SER A 522 -46.05 18.33 12.75
C SER A 522 -45.27 17.84 13.98
N GLN A 523 -44.29 16.95 13.81
CA GLN A 523 -43.41 16.46 14.88
C GLN A 523 -42.12 17.30 15.04
N LYS A 524 -41.97 18.40 14.26
CA LYS A 524 -40.77 19.25 14.19
C LYS A 524 -40.40 19.98 15.49
N ARG A 525 -41.35 20.24 16.40
CA ARG A 525 -41.09 21.05 17.61
C ARG A 525 -40.15 20.40 18.64
N LYS A 526 -39.63 19.19 18.39
CA LYS A 526 -38.90 18.37 19.38
C LYS A 526 -37.63 17.68 18.86
N ILE A 527 -37.18 17.99 17.65
CA ILE A 527 -36.06 17.29 17.02
C ILE A 527 -34.83 18.19 16.94
N GLU A 528 -34.29 18.59 18.09
CA GLU A 528 -32.96 19.23 18.18
C GLU A 528 -31.84 18.19 18.31
N LYS A 529 -32.14 17.01 18.87
CA LYS A 529 -31.25 15.84 18.95
C LYS A 529 -32.06 14.57 18.70
N VAL A 530 -31.51 13.63 17.94
CA VAL A 530 -32.15 12.34 17.65
C VAL A 530 -31.26 11.25 18.19
N LEU A 531 -31.72 10.55 19.23
CA LEU A 531 -30.97 9.41 19.77
C LEU A 531 -31.46 8.13 19.08
N VAL A 532 -30.58 7.50 18.32
CA VAL A 532 -30.85 6.16 17.75
C VAL A 532 -30.43 5.12 18.77
N ARG A 533 -31.40 4.36 19.30
CA ARG A 533 -31.12 3.23 20.20
C ARG A 533 -31.32 1.90 19.48
N VAL A 534 -30.37 0.98 19.69
CA VAL A 534 -30.55 -0.44 19.36
C VAL A 534 -31.22 -1.09 20.56
N LEU A 535 -32.52 -1.42 20.47
CA LEU A 535 -33.28 -1.99 21.59
C LEU A 535 -33.14 -3.51 21.69
N SER A 536 -33.02 -4.19 20.55
CA SER A 536 -32.88 -5.64 20.51
C SER A 536 -32.06 -6.09 19.30
N ALA A 537 -31.21 -7.08 19.52
CA ALA A 537 -30.48 -7.80 18.48
C ALA A 537 -30.78 -9.29 18.67
N LYS A 538 -31.73 -9.82 17.91
CA LYS A 538 -32.07 -11.25 18.00
C LYS A 538 -31.23 -12.01 16.98
N LEU A 539 -30.28 -12.80 17.49
CA LEU A 539 -29.90 -14.03 16.81
C LEU A 539 -31.02 -15.03 17.02
N LYS A 540 -31.22 -15.96 16.08
CA LYS A 540 -32.25 -16.98 16.18
C LYS A 540 -31.89 -17.95 17.33
N GLY A 541 -32.30 -17.63 18.57
CA GLY A 541 -32.21 -18.53 19.74
C GLY A 541 -31.32 -18.12 20.94
N GLY A 542 -30.96 -16.84 21.14
CA GLY A 542 -30.11 -16.42 22.28
C GLY A 542 -30.57 -15.16 23.02
N ASN A 543 -30.12 -14.98 24.28
CA ASN A 543 -30.42 -13.83 25.17
C ASN A 543 -29.34 -12.73 25.14
N ASN A 544 -29.77 -11.48 25.40
CA ASN A 544 -29.09 -10.21 25.09
C ASN A 544 -28.07 -9.71 26.14
N LYS A 545 -26.90 -9.22 25.69
CA LYS A 545 -26.09 -8.18 26.36
C LYS A 545 -25.44 -7.26 25.31
N PHE A 546 -25.32 -5.95 25.61
CA PHE A 546 -25.00 -4.89 24.64
C PHE A 546 -23.63 -4.25 24.90
N LEU A 547 -22.92 -3.95 23.81
CA LEU A 547 -21.90 -2.89 23.72
C LEU A 547 -22.42 -1.85 22.73
N THR A 548 -22.99 -0.75 23.25
CA THR A 548 -23.46 0.36 22.42
C THR A 548 -22.23 1.16 21.97
N LEU A 549 -21.87 1.08 20.69
CA LEU A 549 -20.86 1.94 20.05
C LEU A 549 -21.41 3.37 19.92
N ASN A 550 -21.50 4.08 21.05
CA ASN A 550 -22.05 5.43 21.26
C ASN A 550 -23.48 5.66 20.74
N PRO A 551 -24.36 6.32 21.52
CA PRO A 551 -25.52 6.95 20.91
C PRO A 551 -25.01 7.98 19.89
N VAL A 552 -25.40 7.84 18.62
CA VAL A 552 -25.29 8.95 17.68
C VAL A 552 -26.29 10.00 18.18
N GLN A 553 -25.77 11.11 18.70
CA GLN A 553 -26.55 12.30 19.02
C GLN A 553 -26.85 13.10 17.75
#